data_AF-A0A5F2B3D0-F1
#
_entry.id   AF-A0A5F2B3D0-F1
#
_cell.length_a   1.000
_cell.length_b   1.000
_cell.length_c   1.000
_cell.angle_alpha   90.00
_cell.angle_beta   90.00
_cell.angle_gamma   90.00
#
_symmetry.space_group_name_H-M   'P 1'
#
loop_
_entity.id
_entity.type
_entity.pdbx_description
1 polymer ?
#
loop_
_entity_poly.entity_id
_entity_poly.type
_entity_poly.pdbx_seq_one_letter_code
_entity_poly.pdbx_strand_id
1 'polypeptide(L)'
;MDLRIMKIFSIVTILLWILFAGLQYNDPDPWLWVPIYMSVVFLYAGYLMYPEKTKLWLRTSLILSALFSAGTVLAAMQIQNLSFDDEVTREMGGLILSAIWSRIPGYWVRKQETKRESSAIS
;
A
#
# COMPACT_ATOMS: atom_id res chain seq x y z
N MET A 1 -0.04 -1.78 20.14
CA MET A 1 -1.07 -2.28 19.22
C MET A 1 -1.04 -3.78 19.31
N ASP A 2 -2.13 -4.39 19.72
CA ASP A 2 -2.25 -5.84 19.77
C ASP A 2 -1.95 -6.46 18.41
N LEU A 3 -1.24 -7.59 18.38
CA LEU A 3 -1.04 -8.38 17.16
C LEU A 3 -2.38 -8.73 16.48
N ARG A 4 -3.45 -8.86 17.27
CA ARG A 4 -4.82 -9.11 16.78
C ARG A 4 -5.34 -7.94 15.93
N ILE A 5 -5.12 -6.70 16.37
CA ILE A 5 -5.58 -5.49 15.65
C ILE A 5 -4.84 -5.37 14.31
N MET A 6 -3.53 -5.66 14.28
CA MET A 6 -2.74 -5.65 13.04
C MET A 6 -3.26 -6.67 12.02
N LYS A 7 -3.57 -7.89 12.48
CA LYS A 7 -4.11 -8.94 11.60
C LYS A 7 -5.46 -8.56 11.02
N ILE A 8 -6.38 -8.06 11.85
CA ILE A 8 -7.71 -7.63 11.40
C ILE A 8 -7.58 -6.48 10.39
N PHE A 9 -6.77 -5.47 10.69
CA PHE A 9 -6.52 -4.36 9.77
C PHE A 9 -5.99 -4.84 8.41
N SER A 10 -5.02 -5.77 8.43
CA SER A 10 -4.46 -6.33 7.19
C SER A 10 -5.51 -7.09 6.37
N ILE A 11 -6.37 -7.89 7.01
CA ILE A 11 -7.44 -8.62 6.32
C ILE A 11 -8.47 -7.64 5.72
N VAL A 12 -8.91 -6.65 6.50
CA VAL A 12 -9.84 -5.62 6.01
C VAL A 12 -9.23 -4.87 4.83
N THR A 13 -7.95 -4.52 4.92
CA THR A 13 -7.21 -3.87 3.82
C THR A 13 -7.17 -4.75 2.59
N ILE A 14 -6.86 -6.05 2.73
CA ILE A 14 -6.86 -6.99 1.59
C ILE A 14 -8.22 -7.00 0.90
N LEU A 15 -9.31 -7.16 1.66
CA LEU A 15 -10.66 -7.21 1.11
C LEU A 15 -11.05 -5.89 0.42
N LEU A 16 -10.71 -4.76 1.03
CA LEU A 16 -11.00 -3.43 0.47
C LEU A 16 -10.23 -3.20 -0.84
N TRP A 17 -8.96 -3.59 -0.91
CA TRP A 17 -8.16 -3.44 -2.13
C TRP A 17 -8.57 -4.40 -3.25
N ILE A 18 -9.04 -5.61 -2.92
CA ILE A 18 -9.67 -6.49 -3.90
C ILE A 18 -10.95 -5.86 -4.45
N LEU A 19 -11.77 -5.24 -3.59
CA LEU A 19 -12.96 -4.52 -4.02
C LEU A 19 -12.60 -3.34 -4.93
N PHE A 20 -11.60 -2.54 -4.57
CA PHE A 20 -11.12 -1.45 -5.43
C PHE A 20 -10.60 -1.97 -6.77
N ALA A 21 -9.83 -3.06 -6.80
CA ALA A 21 -9.40 -3.70 -8.04
C ALA A 21 -10.59 -4.17 -8.89
N GLY A 22 -11.63 -4.73 -8.26
CA GLY A 22 -12.86 -5.10 -8.95
C GLY A 22 -13.58 -3.91 -9.59
N LEU A 23 -13.59 -2.75 -8.93
CA LEU A 23 -14.20 -1.53 -9.47
C LEU A 23 -13.43 -0.95 -10.66
N GLN A 24 -12.12 -1.17 -10.74
CA GLN A 24 -11.27 -0.69 -11.84
C GLN A 24 -11.56 -1.35 -13.19
N TYR A 25 -12.28 -2.46 -13.23
CA TYR A 25 -12.75 -3.02 -14.51
C TYR A 25 -13.73 -2.10 -15.25
N ASN A 26 -14.28 -1.09 -14.58
CA ASN A 26 -15.12 -0.07 -15.22
C ASN A 26 -14.32 1.13 -15.76
N ASP A 27 -13.02 1.22 -15.45
CA ASP A 27 -12.13 2.27 -15.93
C ASP A 27 -11.51 1.89 -17.28
N PRO A 28 -11.04 2.86 -18.10
CA PRO A 28 -10.54 2.57 -19.45
C PRO A 28 -9.21 1.82 -19.46
N ASP A 29 -8.40 1.94 -18.39
CA ASP A 29 -7.08 1.29 -18.26
C ASP A 29 -6.99 0.25 -17.10
N PRO A 30 -7.86 -0.78 -17.08
CA PRO A 30 -7.92 -1.75 -15.98
C PRO A 30 -6.62 -2.55 -15.84
N TRP A 31 -5.92 -2.76 -16.95
CA TRP A 31 -4.66 -3.49 -17.00
C TRP A 31 -3.52 -2.82 -16.22
N LEU A 32 -3.61 -1.51 -15.98
CA LEU A 32 -2.66 -0.78 -15.17
C LEU A 32 -3.11 -0.75 -13.70
N TRP A 33 -4.37 -0.38 -13.47
CA TRP A 33 -4.90 -0.13 -12.13
C TRP A 33 -5.14 -1.39 -11.29
N VAL A 34 -5.59 -2.48 -11.93
CA VAL A 34 -5.78 -3.76 -11.22
C VAL A 34 -4.45 -4.27 -10.65
N PRO A 35 -3.34 -4.37 -11.41
CA PRO A 35 -2.04 -4.74 -10.85
C PRO A 35 -1.55 -3.80 -9.74
N ILE A 36 -1.77 -2.48 -9.87
CA ILE A 36 -1.40 -1.51 -8.83
C ILE A 36 -2.08 -1.87 -7.50
N TYR A 37 -3.41 -2.05 -7.50
CA TYR A 37 -4.13 -2.41 -6.28
C TYR A 37 -3.80 -3.81 -5.79
N MET A 38 -3.60 -4.77 -6.69
CA MET A 38 -3.19 -6.13 -6.33
C MET A 38 -1.79 -6.20 -5.72
N SER A 39 -0.89 -5.26 -6.03
CA SER A 39 0.42 -5.20 -5.38
C SER A 39 0.32 -4.82 -3.89
N VAL A 40 -0.68 -4.01 -3.51
CA VAL A 40 -0.99 -3.71 -2.11
C VAL A 40 -1.57 -4.96 -1.43
N VAL A 41 -2.49 -5.66 -2.09
CA VAL A 41 -3.01 -6.96 -1.60
C VAL A 41 -1.85 -7.92 -1.34
N PHE A 42 -0.91 -8.04 -2.28
CA PHE A 42 0.26 -8.90 -2.16
C PHE A 42 1.14 -8.52 -0.97
N LEU A 43 1.39 -7.23 -0.75
CA LEU A 43 2.16 -6.76 0.40
C LEU A 43 1.53 -7.19 1.74
N TYR A 44 0.22 -7.00 1.89
CA TYR A 44 -0.49 -7.32 3.14
C TYR A 44 -0.67 -8.83 3.31
N ALA A 45 -1.00 -9.57 2.25
CA ALA A 45 -1.12 -11.02 2.28
C ALA A 45 0.23 -11.69 2.58
N GLY A 46 1.29 -11.23 1.92
CA GLY A 46 2.65 -11.69 2.16
C GLY A 46 3.11 -11.42 3.60
N TYR A 47 2.84 -10.23 4.13
CA TYR A 47 3.09 -9.90 5.53
C TYR A 47 2.38 -10.85 6.50
N LEU A 48 1.13 -11.23 6.21
CA LEU A 48 0.36 -12.17 7.04
C LEU A 48 0.86 -13.62 6.94
N MET A 49 1.22 -14.07 5.73
CA MET A 49 1.66 -15.45 5.49
C MET A 49 3.09 -15.70 6.00
N TYR A 50 3.98 -14.73 5.87
CA TYR A 50 5.40 -14.86 6.20
C TYR A 50 5.89 -13.76 7.15
N PRO A 51 5.34 -13.66 8.37
CA PRO A 51 5.65 -12.57 9.30
C PRO A 51 7.13 -12.53 9.73
N GLU A 52 7.84 -13.67 9.66
CA GLU A 52 9.27 -13.80 9.98
C GLU A 52 10.19 -13.01 9.03
N LYS A 53 9.74 -12.74 7.79
CA LYS A 53 10.56 -12.10 6.74
C LYS A 53 10.51 -10.58 6.84
N THR A 54 10.72 -10.03 8.03
CA THR A 54 10.56 -8.60 8.34
C THR A 54 11.32 -7.68 7.37
N LYS A 55 12.61 -7.95 7.14
CA LYS A 55 13.46 -7.15 6.23
C LYS A 55 12.96 -7.13 4.79
N LEU A 56 12.39 -8.24 4.30
CA LEU A 56 11.81 -8.31 2.96
C LEU A 56 10.59 -7.40 2.87
N TRP A 57 9.64 -7.57 3.80
CA TRP A 57 8.40 -6.78 3.81
C TRP A 57 8.63 -5.29 4.04
N LEU A 58 9.63 -4.93 4.85
CA LEU A 58 10.06 -3.55 5.01
C LEU A 58 10.57 -2.96 3.69
N ARG A 59 11.44 -3.68 2.96
CA ARG A 59 11.94 -3.23 1.66
C ARG A 59 10.81 -3.10 0.65
N THR A 60 9.95 -4.11 0.52
CA THR A 60 8.80 -4.09 -0.40
C THR A 60 7.85 -2.94 -0.09
N SER A 61 7.55 -2.71 1.21
CA SER A 61 6.73 -1.59 1.67
C SER A 61 7.31 -0.23 1.25
N LEU A 62 8.62 -0.02 1.44
CA LEU A 62 9.28 1.23 1.06
C LEU A 62 9.37 1.43 -0.45
N ILE A 63 9.66 0.36 -1.20
CA ILE A 63 9.71 0.41 -2.67
C ILE A 63 8.34 0.77 -3.24
N LEU A 64 7.28 0.06 -2.84
CA LEU A 64 5.92 0.33 -3.32
C LEU A 64 5.48 1.75 -2.95
N SER A 65 5.71 2.16 -1.69
CA SER A 65 5.39 3.52 -1.25
C SER A 65 6.12 4.57 -2.10
N ALA A 66 7.41 4.38 -2.39
CA ALA A 66 8.18 5.30 -3.23
C ALA A 66 7.70 5.31 -4.69
N LEU A 67 7.41 4.15 -5.28
CA LEU A 67 6.89 4.06 -6.65
C LEU A 67 5.54 4.75 -6.80
N PHE A 68 4.62 4.54 -5.86
CA PHE A 68 3.31 5.19 -5.88
C PHE A 68 3.39 6.70 -5.63
N SER A 69 4.29 7.15 -4.74
CA SER A 69 4.55 8.58 -4.57
C SER A 69 5.14 9.21 -5.83
N ALA A 70 6.08 8.53 -6.51
CA ALA A 70 6.61 9.01 -7.78
C ALA A 70 5.52 9.08 -8.86
N GLY A 71 4.70 8.03 -9.00
CA GLY A 71 3.56 8.03 -9.91
C GLY A 71 2.57 9.16 -9.61
N THR A 72 2.28 9.43 -8.33
CA THR A 72 1.45 10.55 -7.90
C THR A 72 2.01 11.89 -8.40
N VAL A 73 3.31 12.12 -8.22
CA VAL A 73 3.97 13.36 -8.68
C VAL A 73 3.87 13.49 -10.20
N LEU A 74 4.12 12.40 -10.94
CA LEU A 74 4.02 12.40 -12.40
C LEU A 74 2.59 12.65 -12.89
N ALA A 75 1.58 12.08 -12.23
CA ALA A 75 0.18 12.36 -12.53
C ALA A 75 -0.17 13.82 -12.20
N ALA A 76 0.27 14.32 -11.05
CA ALA A 76 0.04 15.72 -10.64
C ALA A 76 0.63 16.73 -11.63
N MET A 77 1.76 16.42 -12.27
CA MET A 77 2.37 17.28 -13.30
C MET A 77 1.54 17.36 -14.60
N GLN A 78 0.62 16.42 -14.83
CA GLN A 78 -0.24 16.39 -16.02
C GLN A 78 -1.60 17.07 -15.79
N ILE A 79 -1.97 17.30 -14.53
CA ILE A 79 -3.24 17.93 -14.18
C ILE A 79 -3.20 19.43 -14.53
N GLN A 80 -4.00 19.82 -15.52
CA GLN A 80 -4.20 21.23 -15.87
C GLN A 80 -5.26 21.89 -14.98
N ASN A 81 -6.30 21.15 -14.62
CA ASN A 81 -7.37 21.60 -13.74
C ASN A 81 -7.69 20.50 -12.73
N LEU A 82 -7.62 20.83 -11.44
CA LEU A 82 -8.03 19.90 -10.38
C LEU A 82 -9.55 19.74 -10.42
N SER A 83 -10.02 18.65 -11.03
CA SER A 83 -11.43 18.27 -11.07
C SER A 83 -11.57 16.81 -10.69
N PHE A 84 -12.55 16.47 -9.86
CA PHE A 84 -12.80 15.06 -9.51
C PHE A 84 -13.40 14.25 -10.66
N ASP A 85 -13.96 14.93 -11.67
CA ASP A 85 -14.44 14.31 -12.90
C ASP A 85 -13.29 14.08 -13.90
N ASP A 86 -12.13 14.67 -13.65
CA ASP A 86 -10.93 14.45 -14.46
C ASP A 86 -10.27 13.12 -14.10
N GLU A 87 -10.01 12.32 -15.13
CA GLU A 87 -9.49 10.98 -15.01
C GLU A 87 -8.14 10.96 -14.28
N VAL A 88 -7.21 11.81 -14.69
CA VAL A 88 -5.85 11.89 -14.12
C VAL A 88 -5.89 12.26 -12.64
N THR A 89 -6.83 13.12 -12.25
CA THR A 89 -7.05 13.49 -10.85
C THR A 89 -7.55 12.30 -10.02
N ARG A 90 -8.45 11.47 -10.58
CA ARG A 90 -8.95 10.24 -9.93
C ARG A 90 -7.85 9.18 -9.80
N GLU A 91 -7.07 8.99 -10.86
CA GLU A 91 -5.89 8.13 -10.89
C GLU A 91 -4.84 8.54 -9.84
N MET A 92 -4.56 9.84 -9.75
CA MET A 92 -3.68 10.40 -8.73
C MET A 92 -4.18 10.06 -7.31
N GLY A 93 -5.49 10.12 -7.07
CA GLY A 93 -6.11 9.70 -5.81
C GLY A 93 -5.83 8.23 -5.47
N GLY A 94 -5.95 7.34 -6.45
CA GLY A 94 -5.64 5.91 -6.30
C GLY A 94 -4.16 5.66 -5.94
N LEU A 95 -3.25 6.42 -6.55
CA LEU A 95 -1.81 6.35 -6.25
C LEU A 95 -1.48 6.89 -4.86
N ILE A 96 -2.08 7.99 -4.44
CA ILE A 96 -1.91 8.55 -3.09
C ILE A 96 -2.35 7.53 -2.03
N LEU A 97 -3.55 6.96 -2.21
CA LEU A 97 -4.08 5.94 -1.30
C LEU A 97 -3.13 4.73 -1.22
N SER A 98 -2.67 4.24 -2.36
CA SER A 98 -1.73 3.12 -2.43
C SER A 98 -0.39 3.45 -1.76
N ALA A 99 0.15 4.65 -1.97
CA ALA A 99 1.40 5.10 -1.35
C ALA A 99 1.34 5.11 0.18
N ILE A 100 0.23 5.63 0.73
CA ILE A 100 -0.02 5.68 2.17
C ILE A 100 -0.16 4.27 2.73
N TRP A 101 -1.01 3.44 2.12
CA TRP A 101 -1.27 2.09 2.61
C TRP A 101 -0.08 1.15 2.51
N SER A 102 0.77 1.33 1.49
CA SER A 102 2.02 0.58 1.39
C SER A 102 3.01 0.92 2.50
N ARG A 103 2.92 2.09 3.16
CA ARG A 103 3.88 2.51 4.21
C ARG A 103 3.54 1.94 5.59
N ILE A 104 2.28 1.60 5.85
CA ILE A 104 1.80 1.13 7.15
C ILE A 104 2.50 -0.17 7.60
N PRO A 105 2.62 -1.24 6.78
CA PRO A 105 3.31 -2.46 7.18
C PRO A 105 4.78 -2.23 7.51
N GLY A 106 5.47 -1.37 6.74
CA GLY A 106 6.86 -1.01 6.98
C GLY A 106 7.06 -0.30 8.32
N TYR A 107 6.17 0.63 8.67
CA TYR A 107 6.19 1.27 10.00
C TYR A 107 6.03 0.24 11.13
N TRP A 108 5.11 -0.70 10.98
CA TRP A 108 4.90 -1.74 11.99
C TRP A 108 6.09 -2.68 12.13
N VAL A 109 6.67 -3.12 11.01
CA VAL A 109 7.88 -3.95 11.01
C VAL A 109 9.00 -3.24 11.75
N ARG A 110 9.29 -1.98 11.41
CA ARG A 110 10.36 -1.22 12.05
C ARG A 110 10.14 -1.07 13.55
N LYS A 111 8.89 -0.84 13.97
CA LYS A 111 8.51 -0.76 15.39
C LYS A 111 8.67 -2.09 16.14
N GLN A 112 8.51 -3.22 15.47
CA GLN A 112 8.75 -4.54 16.07
C GLN A 112 10.25 -4.84 16.19
N GLU A 113 11.05 -4.49 15.19
CA GLU A 113 12.50 -4.68 15.21
C GLU A 113 13.14 -3.86 16.33
N THR A 114 12.80 -2.58 16.48
CA THR A 114 13.35 -1.73 17.56
C THR A 114 13.01 -2.26 18.96
N LYS A 115 11.79 -2.80 19.16
CA LYS A 115 11.41 -3.44 20.42
C LYS A 115 12.25 -4.68 20.72
N ARG A 116 12.49 -5.53 19.71
CA ARG A 116 13.30 -6.74 19.86
C ARG A 116 14.76 -6.39 20.22
N GLU A 117 15.32 -5.36 19.59
CA GLU A 117 16.67 -4.86 19.88
C GLU A 117 16.77 -4.36 21.33
N SER A 118 15.81 -3.56 21.81
CA SER A 118 15.82 -3.06 23.19
C SER A 118 15.72 -4.18 24.24
N SER A 119 14.92 -5.22 24.00
CA SER A 119 14.80 -6.37 24.92
C SER A 119 16.01 -7.30 24.90
N ALA A 120 16.86 -7.26 23.87
CA ALA A 120 18.07 -8.08 23.80
C ALA A 120 19.26 -7.46 24.56
N ILE A 121 19.18 -6.17 24.90
CA ILE A 121 20.25 -5.40 25.55
C ILE A 121 19.98 -5.22 27.06
N SER A 122 18.73 -5.45 27.52
CA SER A 122 18.31 -5.46 28.93
C SER A 122 18.47 -6.84 29.56
#